data_AF-A0A660XRU9-F1
#
_entry.id   AF-A0A660XRU9-F1
#
_cell.length_a   1.000
_cell.length_b   1.000
_cell.length_c   1.000
_cell.angle_alpha   90.00
_cell.angle_beta   90.00
_cell.angle_gamma   90.00
#
_symmetry.space_group_name_H-M   'P 1'
#
loop_
_entity.id
_entity.type
_entity.pdbx_description
1 polymer ?
#
loop_
_entity_poly.entity_id
_entity_poly.type
_entity_poly.pdbx_seq_one_letter_code
_entity_poly.pdbx_strand_id
1 'polypeptide(L)'
;MDYLFKHIKSKRIFILLLIFSFLFAMPNQQLTLDNIHVYYAENDAKIAEISARIVNEQQQRLSRQYQLDIRPLHIYIADNSNTYKQYSGSSSPVWSMGLASDNHMLVKSPSFSRQTLRGFQHTLLHETVHLTVEGIPLPVWFNEGFAQYEAGQFDLHKRILVSRAVWRDDLMSLNKIEYLIQMNQSQAEIAYAQSVAMFDYLNEYFGVGLVGKCLFYAKKYQNFEKGFKNAFLMSPEKFEKLWQNNVKKRYRFYLLLDLNKLIWIIALLILILGFILSKTRRRKMLKEWENSECENEETDL
;
A
#
# COMPACT_ATOMS: atom_id res chain seq x y z
N MET A 1 7.40 46.41 19.08
CA MET A 1 7.47 47.15 17.82
C MET A 1 8.38 46.44 16.83
N ASP A 2 8.10 45.30 16.21
CA ASP A 2 7.11 44.23 16.28
C ASP A 2 7.74 43.15 15.37
N TYR A 3 8.05 41.94 15.82
CA TYR A 3 7.06 40.88 16.01
C TYR A 3 5.90 40.96 15.01
N LEU A 4 6.16 40.82 13.70
CA LEU A 4 5.14 40.43 12.70
C LEU A 4 5.78 40.36 11.30
N PHE A 5 6.50 39.28 10.98
CA PHE A 5 6.48 38.70 9.62
C PHE A 5 6.90 37.22 9.71
N LYS A 6 6.22 36.52 10.62
CA LYS A 6 6.10 35.06 10.63
C LYS A 6 4.80 34.74 9.89
N HIS A 7 4.84 33.73 9.03
CA HIS A 7 3.73 33.17 8.26
C HIS A 7 3.28 33.90 7.00
N ILE A 8 3.93 33.57 5.88
CA ILE A 8 3.22 33.06 4.70
C ILE A 8 4.01 31.86 4.16
N LYS A 9 3.86 30.69 4.80
CA LYS A 9 4.22 29.40 4.16
C LYS A 9 3.17 29.16 3.08
N SER A 10 3.55 29.34 1.83
CA SER A 10 2.69 29.01 0.69
C SER A 10 2.35 27.51 0.77
N LYS A 11 1.09 27.19 1.07
CA LYS A 11 0.52 25.85 0.93
C LYS A 11 0.44 25.54 -0.56
N ARG A 12 1.52 25.00 -1.13
CA ARG A 12 1.43 24.33 -2.43
C ARG A 12 1.01 22.89 -2.16
N ILE A 13 -0.29 22.69 -2.08
CA ILE A 13 -0.87 21.38 -2.38
C ILE A 13 -0.52 21.17 -3.85
N PHE A 14 0.44 20.29 -4.13
CA PHE A 14 0.64 19.80 -5.49
C PHE A 14 -0.52 18.85 -5.78
N ILE A 15 -1.67 19.43 -6.16
CA ILE A 15 -2.56 18.75 -7.08
C ILE A 15 -1.70 18.59 -8.33
N LEU A 16 -1.39 17.35 -8.70
CA LEU A 16 -0.81 17.03 -10.00
C LEU A 16 -1.84 17.45 -11.05
N LEU A 17 -1.83 18.74 -11.42
CA LEU A 17 -2.53 19.26 -12.57
C LEU A 17 -1.85 18.66 -13.80
N LEU A 18 -2.33 17.48 -14.20
CA LEU A 18 -1.96 16.84 -15.46
C LEU A 18 -2.61 17.65 -16.58
N ILE A 19 -1.81 18.49 -17.24
CA ILE A 19 -2.23 19.09 -18.50
C ILE A 19 -2.10 17.99 -19.55
N PHE A 20 -3.20 17.29 -19.82
CA PHE A 20 -3.31 16.34 -20.93
C PHE A 20 -3.19 17.10 -22.25
N SER A 21 -2.02 17.04 -22.89
CA SER A 21 -1.84 17.50 -24.27
C SER A 21 -2.41 16.46 -25.24
N PHE A 22 -3.73 16.53 -25.49
CA PHE A 22 -4.50 15.61 -26.35
C PHE A 22 -4.18 15.68 -27.85
N LEU A 23 -3.22 16.51 -28.29
CA LEU A 23 -3.18 16.92 -29.68
C LEU A 23 -2.64 15.88 -30.68
N PHE A 24 -1.88 14.85 -30.30
CA PHE A 24 -1.33 13.90 -31.28
C PHE A 24 -1.00 12.50 -30.71
N ALA A 25 -2.02 11.79 -30.23
CA ALA A 25 -2.01 10.33 -30.13
C ALA A 25 -3.44 9.85 -29.89
N MET A 26 -4.25 9.77 -30.95
CA MET A 26 -5.51 9.04 -30.81
C MET A 26 -5.15 7.55 -30.62
N PRO A 27 -5.62 6.92 -29.54
CA PRO A 27 -5.62 5.47 -29.45
C PRO A 27 -6.45 4.95 -30.62
N ASN A 28 -5.93 3.96 -31.36
CA ASN A 28 -6.58 3.49 -32.58
C ASN A 28 -7.91 2.76 -32.31
N GLN A 29 -8.22 2.44 -31.05
CA GLN A 29 -9.44 1.72 -30.66
C GLN A 29 -10.05 2.31 -29.39
N GLN A 30 -11.39 2.24 -29.33
CA GLN A 30 -12.19 2.61 -28.16
C GLN A 30 -13.19 1.49 -27.85
N LEU A 31 -13.32 1.18 -26.57
CA LEU A 31 -14.35 0.31 -26.02
C LEU A 31 -15.18 1.11 -25.01
N THR A 32 -16.48 0.85 -24.92
CA THR A 32 -17.34 1.49 -23.93
C THR A 32 -18.22 0.43 -23.28
N LEU A 33 -18.25 0.45 -21.94
CA LEU A 33 -19.11 -0.38 -21.10
C LEU A 33 -19.79 0.54 -20.09
N ASP A 34 -21.11 0.70 -20.20
CA ASP A 34 -21.89 1.66 -19.42
C ASP A 34 -21.30 3.08 -19.51
N ASN A 35 -20.77 3.60 -18.40
CA ASN A 35 -20.14 4.91 -18.27
C ASN A 35 -18.59 4.85 -18.29
N ILE A 36 -18.02 3.69 -18.62
CA ILE A 36 -16.57 3.49 -18.70
C ILE A 36 -16.13 3.49 -20.15
N HIS A 37 -15.28 4.44 -20.51
CA HIS A 37 -14.68 4.56 -21.83
C HIS A 37 -13.22 4.12 -21.75
N VAL A 38 -12.81 3.15 -22.57
CA VAL A 38 -11.45 2.62 -22.57
C VAL A 38 -10.81 2.84 -23.93
N TYR A 39 -9.59 3.35 -23.90
CA TYR A 39 -8.80 3.77 -25.03
C TYR A 39 -7.50 2.96 -25.06
N TYR A 40 -7.26 2.22 -26.14
CA TYR A 40 -6.22 1.19 -26.15
C TYR A 40 -5.63 0.94 -27.56
N ALA A 41 -4.48 0.27 -27.60
CA ALA A 41 -3.86 -0.20 -28.84
C ALA A 41 -4.47 -1.55 -29.26
N GLU A 42 -4.48 -1.88 -30.56
CA GLU A 42 -5.15 -3.07 -31.12
C GLU A 42 -4.86 -4.39 -30.37
N ASN A 43 -3.61 -4.59 -29.94
CA ASN A 43 -3.16 -5.79 -29.22
C ASN A 43 -3.71 -5.90 -27.78
N ASP A 44 -4.26 -4.82 -27.23
CA ASP A 44 -4.75 -4.74 -25.84
C ASP A 44 -6.28 -4.91 -25.73
N ALA A 45 -6.98 -5.36 -26.78
CA ALA A 45 -8.45 -5.51 -26.76
C ALA A 45 -8.98 -6.30 -25.54
N LYS A 46 -8.37 -7.44 -25.22
CA LYS A 46 -8.73 -8.23 -24.03
C LYS A 46 -8.44 -7.48 -22.73
N ILE A 47 -7.34 -6.73 -22.68
CA ILE A 47 -6.99 -5.91 -21.50
C ILE A 47 -8.00 -4.78 -21.34
N ALA A 48 -8.47 -4.17 -22.43
CA ALA A 48 -9.49 -3.13 -22.41
C ALA A 48 -10.84 -3.64 -21.90
N GLU A 49 -11.31 -4.80 -22.39
CA GLU A 49 -12.53 -5.45 -21.90
C GLU A 49 -12.46 -5.76 -20.39
N ILE A 50 -11.33 -6.34 -19.94
CA ILE A 50 -11.10 -6.64 -18.53
C ILE A 50 -11.06 -5.36 -17.70
N SER A 51 -10.40 -4.31 -18.19
CA SER A 51 -10.30 -3.02 -17.51
C SER A 51 -11.66 -2.37 -17.33
N ALA A 52 -12.47 -2.31 -18.39
CA ALA A 52 -13.81 -1.75 -18.35
C ALA A 52 -14.69 -2.45 -17.30
N ARG A 53 -14.65 -3.79 -17.28
CA ARG A 53 -15.42 -4.60 -16.33
C ARG A 53 -14.97 -4.37 -14.90
N ILE A 54 -13.68 -4.46 -14.62
CA ILE A 54 -13.11 -4.27 -13.27
C ILE A 54 -13.46 -2.88 -12.73
N VAL A 55 -13.29 -1.83 -13.53
CA VAL A 55 -13.55 -0.46 -13.09
C VAL A 55 -15.05 -0.22 -12.89
N ASN A 56 -15.91 -0.73 -13.78
CA ASN A 56 -17.35 -0.64 -13.60
C ASN A 56 -17.80 -1.35 -12.30
N GLU A 57 -17.42 -2.62 -12.12
CA GLU A 57 -17.76 -3.39 -10.92
C GLU A 57 -17.27 -2.72 -9.64
N GLN A 58 -16.06 -2.14 -9.67
CA GLN A 58 -15.49 -1.42 -8.54
C GLN A 58 -16.28 -0.14 -8.23
N GLN A 59 -16.64 0.69 -9.22
CA GLN A 59 -17.50 1.85 -8.98
C GLN A 59 -18.86 1.44 -8.38
N GLN A 60 -19.49 0.40 -8.92
CA GLN A 60 -20.77 -0.11 -8.39
C GLN A 60 -20.65 -0.60 -6.95
N ARG A 61 -19.52 -1.22 -6.59
CA ARG A 61 -19.25 -1.66 -5.22
C ARG A 61 -19.03 -0.48 -4.28
N LEU A 62 -18.19 0.49 -4.69
CA LEU A 62 -17.92 1.70 -3.91
C LEU A 62 -19.19 2.52 -3.68
N SER A 63 -20.03 2.63 -4.70
CA SER A 63 -21.34 3.29 -4.60
C SER A 63 -22.25 2.62 -3.57
N ARG A 64 -22.42 1.30 -3.65
CA ARG A 64 -23.26 0.56 -2.68
C ARG A 64 -22.72 0.60 -1.25
N GLN A 65 -21.42 0.47 -1.07
CA GLN A 65 -20.79 0.31 0.25
C GLN A 65 -20.60 1.65 0.98
N TYR A 66 -20.27 2.71 0.24
CA TYR A 66 -19.91 4.02 0.80
C TYR A 66 -20.84 5.16 0.38
N GLN A 67 -21.88 4.89 -0.41
CA GLN A 67 -22.79 5.89 -0.97
C GLN A 67 -22.06 6.94 -1.82
N LEU A 68 -21.06 6.49 -2.58
CA LEU A 68 -20.31 7.33 -3.50
C LEU A 68 -21.01 7.43 -4.86
N ASP A 69 -20.82 8.56 -5.52
CA ASP A 69 -21.40 8.84 -6.83
C ASP A 69 -20.71 8.00 -7.92
N ILE A 70 -21.52 7.44 -8.82
CA ILE A 70 -21.04 6.80 -10.04
C ILE A 70 -20.83 7.89 -11.08
N ARG A 71 -19.65 7.91 -11.71
CA ARG A 71 -19.26 8.96 -12.66
C ARG A 71 -18.66 8.37 -13.93
N PRO A 72 -18.82 9.02 -15.10
CA PRO A 72 -18.14 8.59 -16.32
C PRO A 72 -16.62 8.64 -16.14
N LEU A 73 -15.93 7.57 -16.54
CA LEU A 73 -14.47 7.47 -16.45
C LEU A 73 -13.86 7.14 -17.81
N HIS A 74 -12.70 7.72 -18.07
CA HIS A 74 -11.90 7.50 -19.28
C HIS A 74 -10.60 6.80 -18.89
N ILE A 75 -10.35 5.61 -19.42
CA ILE A 75 -9.18 4.79 -19.13
C ILE A 75 -8.30 4.75 -20.39
N TYR A 76 -7.07 5.22 -20.27
CA TYR A 76 -6.04 5.17 -21.30
C TYR A 76 -5.06 4.07 -20.95
N ILE A 77 -4.96 3.06 -21.82
CA ILE A 77 -4.02 1.96 -21.69
C ILE A 77 -2.83 2.25 -22.61
N ALA A 78 -1.68 2.57 -22.00
CA ALA A 78 -0.45 2.80 -22.73
C ALA A 78 0.29 1.47 -22.97
N ASP A 79 0.48 1.15 -24.24
CA ASP A 79 1.15 -0.06 -24.75
C ASP A 79 2.68 0.10 -24.83
N ASN A 80 3.21 1.32 -24.70
CA ASN A 80 4.64 1.59 -24.72
C ASN A 80 4.98 2.92 -24.01
N SER A 81 6.28 3.19 -23.84
CA SER A 81 6.74 4.38 -23.10
C SER A 81 6.44 5.69 -23.82
N ASN A 82 6.37 5.70 -25.14
CA ASN A 82 6.07 6.92 -25.91
C ASN A 82 4.60 7.28 -25.72
N THR A 83 3.70 6.32 -25.90
CA THR A 83 2.25 6.46 -25.62
C THR A 83 2.01 6.96 -24.19
N TYR A 84 2.70 6.35 -23.20
CA TYR A 84 2.56 6.75 -21.80
C TYR A 84 3.03 8.19 -21.54
N LYS A 85 4.18 8.60 -22.10
CA LYS A 85 4.69 9.98 -21.99
C LYS A 85 3.79 11.00 -22.69
N GLN A 86 3.20 10.64 -23.83
CA GLN A 86 2.26 11.50 -24.55
C GLN A 86 1.02 11.80 -23.71
N TYR A 87 0.43 10.79 -23.08
CA TYR A 87 -0.76 10.98 -22.23
C TYR A 87 -0.43 11.64 -20.88
N SER A 88 0.68 11.27 -20.26
CA SER A 88 1.06 11.79 -18.93
C SER A 88 1.66 13.20 -18.94
N GLY A 89 2.01 13.73 -20.12
CA GLY A 89 2.69 15.01 -20.27
C GLY A 89 4.14 14.99 -19.75
N SER A 90 4.76 16.17 -19.70
CA SER A 90 6.18 16.35 -19.36
C SER A 90 6.52 16.24 -17.86
N SER A 91 5.51 16.11 -16.98
CA SER A 91 5.68 16.26 -15.53
C SER A 91 5.42 15.00 -14.71
N SER A 92 5.05 13.88 -15.35
CA SER A 92 4.72 12.66 -14.61
C SER A 92 5.92 11.73 -14.39
N PRO A 93 6.09 11.14 -13.20
CA PRO A 93 7.16 10.19 -12.96
C PRO A 93 6.94 8.90 -13.78
N VAL A 94 7.88 8.60 -14.67
CA VAL A 94 7.86 7.40 -15.55
C VAL A 94 7.75 6.09 -14.78
N TRP A 95 8.01 6.07 -13.47
CA TRP A 95 7.90 4.88 -12.63
C TRP A 95 6.46 4.53 -12.19
N SER A 96 5.49 5.44 -12.28
CA SER A 96 4.12 5.14 -11.82
C SER A 96 3.48 4.07 -12.72
N MET A 97 2.73 3.14 -12.12
CA MET A 97 2.04 2.05 -12.84
C MET A 97 0.66 2.49 -13.34
N GLY A 98 0.06 3.46 -12.64
CA GLY A 98 -1.18 4.14 -12.95
C GLY A 98 -1.09 5.61 -12.53
N LEU A 99 -1.93 6.44 -13.14
CA LEU A 99 -2.20 7.81 -12.75
C LEU A 99 -3.71 8.04 -12.84
N ALA A 100 -4.25 8.78 -11.89
CA ALA A 100 -5.63 9.23 -11.87
C ALA A 100 -5.68 10.75 -11.71
N SER A 101 -6.50 11.42 -12.51
CA SER A 101 -6.81 12.84 -12.35
C SER A 101 -8.16 13.15 -13.01
N ASP A 102 -8.97 13.98 -12.37
CA ASP A 102 -10.34 14.33 -12.80
C ASP A 102 -11.23 13.09 -12.99
N ASN A 103 -11.45 12.69 -14.24
CA ASN A 103 -12.15 11.47 -14.65
C ASN A 103 -11.29 10.60 -15.59
N HIS A 104 -9.99 10.87 -15.67
CA HIS A 104 -9.05 10.20 -16.55
C HIS A 104 -8.11 9.31 -15.73
N MET A 105 -8.00 8.05 -16.15
CA MET A 105 -7.03 7.08 -15.67
C MET A 105 -6.03 6.79 -16.77
N LEU A 106 -4.74 6.86 -16.50
CA LEU A 106 -3.69 6.37 -17.39
C LEU A 106 -3.00 5.17 -16.74
N VAL A 107 -3.01 4.02 -17.39
CA VAL A 107 -2.35 2.80 -16.90
C VAL A 107 -1.42 2.23 -17.95
N LYS A 108 -0.36 1.56 -17.51
CA LYS A 108 0.52 0.80 -18.42
C LYS A 108 -0.08 -0.56 -18.71
N SER A 109 -0.13 -0.93 -19.99
CA SER A 109 -0.49 -2.29 -20.40
C SER A 109 0.40 -3.33 -19.71
N PRO A 110 -0.12 -4.50 -19.30
CA PRO A 110 0.69 -5.56 -18.74
C PRO A 110 1.85 -6.00 -19.63
N SER A 111 1.67 -5.97 -20.94
CA SER A 111 2.71 -6.28 -21.93
C SER A 111 3.85 -5.27 -21.90
N PHE A 112 3.52 -3.98 -21.73
CA PHE A 112 4.47 -2.88 -21.64
C PHE A 112 5.26 -2.91 -20.34
N SER A 113 4.57 -2.94 -19.20
CA SER A 113 5.21 -2.82 -17.88
C SER A 113 5.71 -4.14 -17.32
N ARG A 114 5.49 -5.26 -18.02
CA ARG A 114 5.82 -6.63 -17.59
C ARG A 114 5.24 -7.01 -16.22
N GLN A 115 4.10 -6.41 -15.86
CA GLN A 115 3.40 -6.74 -14.62
C GLN A 115 2.51 -7.97 -14.81
N THR A 116 2.20 -8.64 -13.70
CA THR A 116 1.18 -9.70 -13.70
C THR A 116 -0.21 -9.11 -13.91
N LEU A 117 -1.16 -9.89 -14.44
CA LEU A 117 -2.56 -9.47 -14.54
C LEU A 117 -3.16 -9.08 -13.18
N ARG A 118 -2.74 -9.77 -12.11
CA ARG A 118 -3.14 -9.42 -10.74
C ARG A 118 -2.61 -8.05 -10.31
N GLY A 119 -1.34 -7.74 -10.63
CA GLY A 119 -0.76 -6.42 -10.35
C GLY A 119 -1.48 -5.31 -11.12
N PHE A 120 -1.83 -5.57 -12.38
CA PHE A 120 -2.62 -4.66 -13.21
C PHE A 120 -4.02 -4.44 -12.63
N GLN A 121 -4.70 -5.51 -12.22
CA GLN A 121 -6.00 -5.42 -11.55
C GLN A 121 -5.92 -4.59 -10.27
N HIS A 122 -4.90 -4.81 -9.41
CA HIS A 122 -4.73 -3.97 -8.22
C HIS A 122 -4.54 -2.49 -8.59
N THR A 123 -3.81 -2.19 -9.65
CA THR A 123 -3.61 -0.81 -10.13
C THR A 123 -4.95 -0.19 -10.55
N LEU A 124 -5.74 -0.89 -11.38
CA LEU A 124 -7.06 -0.41 -11.80
C LEU A 124 -7.99 -0.14 -10.60
N LEU A 125 -8.05 -1.07 -9.65
CA LEU A 125 -8.90 -0.93 -8.45
C LEU A 125 -8.45 0.27 -7.60
N HIS A 126 -7.14 0.45 -7.43
CA HIS A 126 -6.55 1.53 -6.65
C HIS A 126 -6.87 2.89 -7.27
N GLU A 127 -6.56 3.08 -8.55
CA GLU A 127 -6.81 4.34 -9.27
C GLU A 127 -8.32 4.64 -9.37
N THR A 128 -9.17 3.62 -9.47
CA THR A 128 -10.64 3.81 -9.45
C THR A 128 -11.10 4.47 -8.16
N VAL A 129 -10.50 4.14 -7.02
CA VAL A 129 -10.86 4.75 -5.74
C VAL A 129 -10.52 6.24 -5.75
N HIS A 130 -9.31 6.60 -6.18
CA HIS A 130 -8.91 8.02 -6.31
C HIS A 130 -9.88 8.80 -7.19
N LEU A 131 -10.18 8.27 -8.39
CA LEU A 131 -11.16 8.90 -9.28
C LEU A 131 -12.54 8.99 -8.64
N THR A 132 -12.98 8.00 -7.86
CA THR A 132 -14.30 8.01 -7.22
C THR A 132 -14.41 9.02 -6.07
N VAL A 133 -13.31 9.33 -5.38
CA VAL A 133 -13.27 10.33 -4.29
C VAL A 133 -12.70 11.68 -4.71
N GLU A 134 -12.38 11.86 -5.99
CA GLU A 134 -11.87 13.12 -6.54
C GLU A 134 -12.82 14.28 -6.20
N GLY A 135 -12.25 15.40 -5.74
CA GLY A 135 -12.97 16.57 -5.24
C GLY A 135 -13.37 16.50 -3.75
N ILE A 136 -13.11 15.39 -3.06
CA ILE A 136 -13.24 15.30 -1.59
C ILE A 136 -11.88 15.63 -0.97
N PRO A 137 -11.79 16.60 -0.05
CA PRO A 137 -10.51 16.96 0.57
C PRO A 137 -10.14 15.87 1.58
N LEU A 138 -9.35 14.89 1.15
CA LEU A 138 -8.88 13.78 1.98
C LEU A 138 -7.38 13.94 2.27
N PRO A 139 -6.93 13.67 3.51
CA PRO A 139 -5.51 13.61 3.84
C PRO A 139 -4.88 12.39 3.15
N VAL A 140 -3.57 12.45 2.92
CA VAL A 140 -2.81 11.43 2.18
C VAL A 140 -3.02 10.05 2.80
N TRP A 141 -2.93 9.94 4.13
CA TRP A 141 -3.05 8.64 4.80
C TRP A 141 -4.42 7.97 4.56
N PHE A 142 -5.50 8.76 4.49
CA PHE A 142 -6.84 8.25 4.32
C PHE A 142 -7.10 7.89 2.86
N ASN A 143 -6.70 8.77 1.94
CA ASN A 143 -6.88 8.56 0.50
C ASN A 143 -6.11 7.31 0.04
N GLU A 144 -4.82 7.22 0.39
CA GLU A 144 -3.98 6.06 0.07
C GLU A 144 -4.44 4.80 0.81
N GLY A 145 -4.78 4.93 2.09
CA GLY A 145 -5.27 3.81 2.89
C GLY A 145 -6.54 3.21 2.30
N PHE A 146 -7.48 4.06 1.88
CA PHE A 146 -8.72 3.65 1.23
C PHE A 146 -8.46 2.95 -0.10
N ALA A 147 -7.66 3.56 -0.96
CA ALA A 147 -7.32 3.01 -2.27
C ALA A 147 -6.63 1.64 -2.16
N GLN A 148 -5.65 1.51 -1.26
CA GLN A 148 -4.95 0.25 -1.03
C GLN A 148 -5.84 -0.82 -0.38
N TYR A 149 -6.75 -0.43 0.52
CA TYR A 149 -7.67 -1.35 1.17
C TYR A 149 -8.64 -1.96 0.14
N GLU A 150 -9.28 -1.10 -0.65
CA GLU A 150 -10.25 -1.51 -1.66
C GLU A 150 -9.63 -2.24 -2.85
N ALA A 151 -8.36 -1.98 -3.15
CA ALA A 151 -7.58 -2.71 -4.14
C ALA A 151 -7.05 -4.07 -3.61
N GLY A 152 -7.32 -4.44 -2.36
CA GLY A 152 -6.84 -5.69 -1.77
C GLY A 152 -5.33 -5.73 -1.55
N GLN A 153 -4.69 -4.57 -1.42
CA GLN A 153 -3.24 -4.44 -1.34
C GLN A 153 -2.70 -4.51 0.10
N PHE A 154 -3.48 -4.92 1.10
CA PHE A 154 -3.00 -5.12 2.48
C PHE A 154 -2.51 -6.55 2.74
N ASP A 155 -1.46 -6.93 2.01
CA ASP A 155 -0.85 -8.25 2.05
C ASP A 155 0.01 -8.50 3.30
N LEU A 156 0.56 -9.72 3.38
CA LEU A 156 1.46 -10.12 4.47
C LEU A 156 2.70 -9.23 4.54
N HIS A 157 3.25 -8.79 3.40
CA HIS A 157 4.44 -7.96 3.37
C HIS A 157 4.20 -6.62 4.08
N LYS A 158 3.07 -5.94 3.80
CA LYS A 158 2.72 -4.70 4.50
C LYS A 158 2.46 -4.92 5.98
N ARG A 159 1.85 -6.05 6.37
CA ARG A 159 1.68 -6.41 7.80
C ARG A 159 3.04 -6.58 8.50
N ILE A 160 4.02 -7.18 7.83
CA ILE A 160 5.40 -7.28 8.31
C ILE A 160 6.05 -5.89 8.42
N LEU A 161 5.86 -5.01 7.43
CA LEU A 161 6.38 -3.63 7.48
C LEU A 161 5.83 -2.85 8.67
N VAL A 162 4.51 -2.91 8.91
CA VAL A 162 3.88 -2.28 10.08
C VAL A 162 4.40 -2.88 11.37
N SER A 163 4.52 -4.21 11.44
CA SER A 163 5.11 -4.89 12.61
C SER A 163 6.55 -4.43 12.87
N ARG A 164 7.35 -4.26 11.83
CA ARG A 164 8.74 -3.79 11.95
C ARG A 164 8.80 -2.36 12.47
N ALA A 165 7.91 -1.48 11.97
CA ALA A 165 7.80 -0.11 12.46
C ALA A 165 7.37 -0.07 13.93
N VAL A 166 6.42 -0.93 14.35
CA VAL A 166 6.03 -1.10 15.76
C VAL A 166 7.23 -1.48 16.65
N TRP A 167 8.05 -2.45 16.23
CA TRP A 167 9.20 -2.92 17.02
C TRP A 167 10.33 -1.90 17.11
N ARG A 168 10.48 -1.04 16.11
CA ARG A 168 11.52 0.01 16.09
C ARG A 168 11.05 1.35 16.67
N ASP A 169 9.79 1.42 17.11
CA ASP A 169 9.13 2.68 17.49
C ASP A 169 9.17 3.74 16.35
N ASP A 170 9.15 3.26 15.10
CA ASP A 170 9.23 4.04 13.86
C ASP A 170 7.83 4.29 13.25
N LEU A 171 6.77 4.24 14.06
CA LEU A 171 5.43 4.59 13.59
C LEU A 171 5.38 6.07 13.19
N MET A 172 4.88 6.36 11.99
CA MET A 172 4.79 7.73 11.50
C MET A 172 3.50 8.37 12.03
N SER A 173 3.56 9.65 12.36
CA SER A 173 2.35 10.40 12.65
C SER A 173 1.56 10.69 11.38
N LEU A 174 0.26 10.94 11.51
CA LEU A 174 -0.60 11.35 10.39
C LEU A 174 0.00 12.56 9.67
N ASN A 175 0.43 13.57 10.44
CA ASN A 175 1.09 14.77 9.91
C ASN A 175 2.37 14.47 9.13
N LYS A 176 3.11 13.41 9.48
CA LYS A 176 4.31 13.01 8.75
C LYS A 176 3.95 12.31 7.44
N ILE A 177 2.91 11.47 7.44
CA ILE A 177 2.41 10.78 6.24
C ILE A 177 1.90 11.77 5.19
N GLU A 178 1.41 12.96 5.57
CA GLU A 178 1.05 14.00 4.60
C GLU A 178 2.21 14.46 3.69
N TYR A 179 3.46 14.20 4.08
CA TYR A 179 4.65 14.49 3.27
C TYR A 179 5.17 13.27 2.50
N LEU A 180 4.34 12.23 2.29
CA LEU A 180 4.72 10.96 1.66
C LEU A 180 5.52 11.13 0.36
N ILE A 181 5.13 12.07 -0.51
CA ILE A 181 5.77 12.30 -1.82
C ILE A 181 7.24 12.76 -1.68
N GLN A 182 7.61 13.34 -0.54
CA GLN A 182 8.97 13.81 -0.26
C GLN A 182 9.84 12.74 0.40
N MET A 183 9.26 11.58 0.73
CA MET A 183 9.97 10.51 1.41
C MET A 183 10.83 9.70 0.45
N ASN A 184 11.91 9.12 0.97
CA ASN A 184 12.63 8.10 0.23
C ASN A 184 11.78 6.81 0.10
N GLN A 185 12.17 5.92 -0.81
CA GLN A 185 11.39 4.71 -1.10
C GLN A 185 11.06 3.88 0.15
N SER A 186 12.03 3.63 1.03
CA SER A 186 11.81 2.81 2.24
C SER A 186 10.83 3.47 3.21
N GLN A 187 10.91 4.79 3.35
CA GLN A 187 9.97 5.55 4.17
C GLN A 187 8.56 5.56 3.56
N ALA A 188 8.44 5.74 2.25
CA ALA A 188 7.17 5.71 1.54
C ALA A 188 6.49 4.34 1.66
N GLU A 189 7.24 3.23 1.54
CA GLU A 189 6.70 1.87 1.73
C GLU A 189 6.09 1.68 3.14
N ILE A 190 6.76 2.20 4.17
CA ILE A 190 6.24 2.17 5.55
C ILE A 190 5.00 3.05 5.67
N ALA A 191 5.01 4.26 5.09
CA ALA A 191 3.87 5.17 5.12
C ALA A 191 2.64 4.55 4.44
N TYR A 192 2.79 3.98 3.25
CA TYR A 192 1.72 3.23 2.57
C TYR A 192 1.20 2.06 3.40
N ALA A 193 2.10 1.27 3.98
CA ALA A 193 1.73 0.15 4.84
C ALA A 193 0.95 0.61 6.09
N GLN A 194 1.32 1.74 6.68
CA GLN A 194 0.60 2.34 7.81
C GLN A 194 -0.75 2.91 7.38
N SER A 195 -0.84 3.61 6.25
CA SER A 195 -2.08 4.13 5.70
C SER A 195 -3.14 3.06 5.54
N VAL A 196 -2.79 1.94 4.88
CA VAL A 196 -3.74 0.84 4.68
C VAL A 196 -4.06 0.11 5.99
N ALA A 197 -3.10 -0.03 6.91
CA ALA A 197 -3.35 -0.62 8.23
C ALA A 197 -4.24 0.24 9.13
N MET A 198 -4.15 1.57 9.02
CA MET A 198 -5.05 2.49 9.69
C MET A 198 -6.45 2.41 9.11
N PHE A 199 -6.58 2.39 7.78
CA PHE A 199 -7.88 2.26 7.13
C PHE A 199 -8.53 0.90 7.43
N ASP A 200 -7.77 -0.20 7.40
CA ASP A 200 -8.23 -1.54 7.78
C ASP A 200 -8.75 -1.57 9.21
N TYR A 201 -8.01 -0.98 10.17
CA TYR A 201 -8.46 -0.87 11.55
C TYR A 201 -9.73 -0.02 11.69
N LEU A 202 -9.80 1.09 10.95
CA LEU A 202 -10.96 1.96 10.95
C LEU A 202 -12.20 1.24 10.42
N ASN A 203 -12.05 0.47 9.34
CA ASN A 203 -13.14 -0.29 8.77
C ASN A 203 -13.57 -1.47 9.67
N GLU A 204 -12.62 -2.20 10.24
CA GLU A 204 -12.92 -3.32 11.14
C GLU A 204 -13.61 -2.87 12.43
N TYR A 205 -13.17 -1.76 13.02
CA TYR A 205 -13.67 -1.32 14.32
C TYR A 205 -14.95 -0.49 14.22
N PHE A 206 -15.08 0.37 13.20
CA PHE A 206 -16.20 1.31 13.06
C PHE A 206 -17.19 0.94 11.94
N GLY A 207 -16.78 0.08 11.01
CA GLY A 207 -17.60 -0.36 9.88
C GLY A 207 -17.63 0.59 8.69
N VAL A 208 -17.88 0.01 7.51
CA VAL A 208 -17.92 0.69 6.21
C VAL A 208 -18.92 1.86 6.17
N GLY A 209 -20.03 1.76 6.92
CA GLY A 209 -21.06 2.79 6.93
C GLY A 209 -20.58 4.12 7.53
N LEU A 210 -19.71 4.08 8.54
CA LEU A 210 -19.13 5.30 9.12
C LEU A 210 -18.05 5.91 8.21
N VAL A 211 -17.32 5.09 7.46
CA VAL A 211 -16.43 5.57 6.39
C VAL A 211 -17.22 6.34 5.33
N GLY A 212 -18.35 5.79 4.86
CA GLY A 212 -19.24 6.46 3.91
C GLY A 212 -19.75 7.80 4.42
N LYS A 213 -20.19 7.85 5.69
CA LYS A 213 -20.58 9.12 6.34
C LYS A 213 -19.42 10.12 6.43
N CYS A 214 -18.20 9.65 6.71
CA CYS A 214 -17.01 10.50 6.74
C CYS A 214 -16.76 11.14 5.37
N LEU A 215 -16.80 10.34 4.31
CA LEU A 215 -16.64 10.81 2.92
C LEU A 215 -17.74 11.83 2.56
N PHE A 216 -19.00 11.53 2.89
CA PHE A 216 -20.13 12.43 2.66
C PHE A 216 -19.94 13.78 3.37
N TYR A 217 -19.63 13.78 4.67
CA TYR A 217 -19.47 15.02 5.42
C TYR A 217 -18.18 15.77 5.03
N ALA A 218 -17.10 15.07 4.68
CA ALA A 218 -15.88 15.70 4.18
C ALA A 218 -16.15 16.45 2.87
N LYS A 219 -16.91 15.84 1.94
CA LYS A 219 -17.38 16.48 0.70
C LYS A 219 -18.29 17.68 1.00
N LYS A 220 -19.29 17.50 1.87
CA LYS A 220 -20.26 18.54 2.23
C LYS A 220 -19.61 19.77 2.85
N TYR A 221 -18.68 19.58 3.78
CA TYR A 221 -18.04 20.68 4.52
C TYR A 221 -16.74 21.17 3.88
N GLN A 222 -16.29 20.53 2.80
CA GLN A 222 -14.98 20.76 2.19
C GLN A 222 -13.85 20.76 3.24
N ASN A 223 -13.94 19.81 4.19
CA ASN A 223 -13.04 19.71 5.31
C ASN A 223 -13.06 18.29 5.90
N PHE A 224 -11.94 17.56 5.75
CA PHE A 224 -11.80 16.20 6.27
C PHE A 224 -12.02 16.12 7.78
N GLU A 225 -11.38 16.99 8.56
CA GLU A 225 -11.42 16.93 10.03
C GLU A 225 -12.86 17.05 10.55
N LYS A 226 -13.64 17.98 9.97
CA LYS A 226 -15.07 18.09 10.24
C LYS A 226 -15.81 16.82 9.82
N GLY A 227 -15.53 16.29 8.63
CA GLY A 227 -16.16 15.04 8.16
C GLY A 227 -15.91 13.86 9.09
N PHE A 228 -14.64 13.67 9.46
CA PHE A 228 -14.18 12.62 10.37
C PHE A 228 -14.82 12.76 11.75
N LYS A 229 -14.85 13.97 12.32
CA LYS A 229 -15.48 14.23 13.61
C LYS A 229 -16.99 13.99 13.60
N ASN A 230 -17.68 14.34 12.51
CA ASN A 230 -19.12 14.08 12.38
C ASN A 230 -19.44 12.58 12.25
N ALA A 231 -18.57 11.81 11.59
CA ALA A 231 -18.78 10.38 11.39
C ALA A 231 -18.37 9.52 12.60
N PHE A 232 -17.18 9.78 13.15
CA PHE A 232 -16.56 8.93 14.19
C PHE A 232 -16.61 9.54 15.60
N LEU A 233 -17.17 10.74 15.76
CA LEU A 233 -17.28 11.46 17.03
C LEU A 233 -15.92 11.69 17.72
N MET A 234 -14.84 11.73 16.93
CA MET A 234 -13.48 11.98 17.40
C MET A 234 -12.67 12.73 16.34
N SER A 235 -11.56 13.35 16.74
CA SER A 235 -10.64 13.97 15.79
C SER A 235 -9.67 12.93 15.19
N PRO A 236 -9.07 13.19 14.02
CA PRO A 236 -8.04 12.34 13.43
C PRO A 236 -6.86 12.08 14.39
N GLU A 237 -6.44 13.06 15.20
CA GLU A 237 -5.35 12.93 16.17
C GLU A 237 -5.74 12.00 17.33
N LYS A 238 -7.02 12.02 17.74
CA LYS A 238 -7.53 11.07 18.74
C LYS A 238 -7.57 9.65 18.16
N PHE A 239 -7.97 9.51 16.89
CA PHE A 239 -7.92 8.24 16.18
C PHE A 239 -6.49 7.72 16.04
N GLU A 240 -5.52 8.57 15.70
CA GLU A 240 -4.09 8.20 15.63
C GLU A 240 -3.61 7.56 16.93
N LYS A 241 -3.87 8.20 18.07
CA LYS A 241 -3.51 7.66 19.40
C LYS A 241 -4.21 6.34 19.69
N LEU A 242 -5.49 6.24 19.34
CA LEU A 242 -6.25 4.99 19.48
C LEU A 242 -5.63 3.87 18.64
N TRP A 243 -5.32 4.14 17.38
CA TRP A 243 -4.71 3.18 16.49
C TRP A 243 -3.31 2.77 16.96
N GLN A 244 -2.46 3.72 17.34
CA GLN A 244 -1.10 3.45 17.85
C GLN A 244 -1.09 2.55 19.09
N ASN A 245 -2.11 2.64 19.96
CA ASN A 245 -2.23 1.74 21.10
C ASN A 245 -2.65 0.31 20.71
N ASN A 246 -3.44 0.17 19.64
CA ASN A 246 -3.96 -1.11 19.17
C ASN A 246 -3.01 -1.82 18.20
N VAL A 247 -2.30 -1.07 17.35
CA VAL A 247 -1.38 -1.60 16.33
C VAL A 247 -0.26 -2.42 16.97
N LYS A 248 0.24 -2.01 18.15
CA LYS A 248 1.25 -2.78 18.90
C LYS A 248 0.72 -4.17 19.27
N LYS A 249 -0.53 -4.26 19.72
CA LYS A 249 -1.14 -5.53 20.12
C LYS A 249 -1.41 -6.43 18.90
N ARG A 250 -1.90 -5.83 17.81
CA ARG A 250 -2.35 -6.53 16.59
C ARG A 250 -1.19 -7.02 15.72
N TYR A 251 -0.16 -6.20 15.52
CA TYR A 251 0.86 -6.49 14.52
C TYR A 251 2.19 -7.03 15.05
N ARG A 252 2.48 -6.96 16.36
CA ARG A 252 3.81 -7.33 16.93
C ARG A 252 4.36 -8.69 16.51
N PHE A 253 3.52 -9.70 16.26
CA PHE A 253 3.98 -11.04 15.93
C PHE A 253 4.16 -11.28 14.43
N TYR A 254 3.69 -10.37 13.56
CA TYR A 254 3.89 -10.53 12.12
C TYR A 254 5.37 -10.47 11.73
N LEU A 255 6.24 -9.84 12.54
CA LEU A 255 7.69 -9.89 12.34
C LEU A 255 8.23 -11.33 12.30
N LEU A 256 7.60 -12.27 13.01
CA LEU A 256 7.99 -13.68 13.02
C LEU A 256 7.65 -14.38 11.69
N LEU A 257 6.80 -13.79 10.86
CA LEU A 257 6.45 -14.33 9.54
C LEU A 257 7.40 -13.82 8.43
N ASP A 258 8.46 -13.07 8.79
CA ASP A 258 9.54 -12.68 7.87
C ASP A 258 10.44 -13.90 7.58
N LEU A 259 9.93 -14.82 6.75
CA LEU A 259 10.51 -16.14 6.45
C LEU A 259 11.98 -16.07 6.02
N ASN A 260 12.35 -15.05 5.23
CA ASN A 260 13.74 -14.86 4.78
C ASN A 260 14.72 -14.70 5.94
N LYS A 261 14.31 -14.06 7.04
CA LYS A 261 15.15 -13.91 8.24
C LYS A 261 15.07 -15.12 9.14
N LEU A 262 13.89 -15.73 9.23
CA LEU A 262 13.63 -16.86 10.11
C LEU A 262 14.44 -18.09 9.71
N ILE A 263 14.65 -18.32 8.41
CA ILE A 263 15.51 -19.41 7.90
C ILE A 263 16.94 -19.32 8.47
N TRP A 264 17.53 -18.13 8.51
CA TRP A 264 18.88 -17.95 9.04
C TRP A 264 18.96 -18.16 10.56
N ILE A 265 17.92 -17.74 11.29
CA ILE A 265 17.82 -18.00 12.73
C ILE A 265 17.70 -19.50 12.98
N ILE A 266 16.84 -20.20 12.23
CA ILE A 266 16.71 -21.67 12.32
C ILE A 266 18.03 -22.35 11.98
N ALA A 267 18.71 -21.94 10.91
CA ALA A 267 20.00 -22.51 10.51
C ALA A 267 21.04 -22.36 11.64
N LEU A 268 21.11 -21.20 12.28
CA LEU A 268 21.99 -20.98 13.43
C LEU A 268 21.62 -21.88 14.62
N LEU A 269 20.33 -22.03 14.92
CA LEU A 269 19.85 -22.91 15.99
C LEU A 269 20.18 -24.39 15.70
N ILE A 270 20.04 -24.84 14.45
CA ILE A 270 20.43 -26.18 14.02
C ILE A 270 21.94 -26.38 14.18
N LEU A 271 22.76 -25.39 13.80
CA LEU A 271 24.21 -25.45 13.99
C LEU A 271 24.60 -25.53 15.47
N ILE A 272 23.98 -24.71 16.32
CA ILE A 272 24.20 -24.72 17.78
C ILE A 272 23.79 -26.08 18.35
N LEU A 273 22.61 -26.58 17.99
CA LEU A 273 22.12 -27.88 18.45
C LEU A 273 23.04 -29.01 17.99
N GLY A 274 23.46 -29.01 16.72
CA GLY A 274 24.43 -29.96 16.17
C GLY A 274 25.78 -29.91 16.89
N PHE A 275 26.28 -28.71 17.22
CA PHE A 275 27.50 -28.54 18.00
C PHE A 275 27.37 -29.11 19.42
N ILE A 276 26.27 -28.82 20.12
CA ILE A 276 26.01 -29.34 21.47
C ILE A 276 25.93 -30.88 21.43
N LEU A 277 25.16 -31.45 20.51
CA LEU A 277 25.03 -32.91 20.35
C LEU A 277 26.36 -33.56 19.96
N SER A 278 27.15 -32.92 19.10
CA SER A 278 28.49 -33.41 18.72
C SER A 278 29.46 -33.36 19.90
N LYS A 279 29.39 -32.32 20.75
CA LYS A 279 30.24 -32.18 21.93
C LYS A 279 29.87 -33.21 23.01
N THR A 280 28.58 -33.48 23.22
CA THR A 280 28.15 -34.50 24.18
C THR A 280 28.53 -35.90 23.71
N ARG A 281 28.40 -36.22 22.41
CA ARG A 281 28.87 -37.49 21.83
C ARG A 281 30.39 -37.68 21.96
N ARG A 282 31.18 -36.66 21.59
CA ARG A 282 32.66 -36.71 21.72
C ARG A 282 33.12 -36.94 23.17
N ARG A 283 32.48 -36.31 24.15
CA ARG A 283 32.77 -36.52 25.57
C ARG A 283 32.44 -37.93 26.07
N LYS A 284 31.41 -38.58 25.51
CA LYS A 284 31.08 -39.97 25.85
C LYS A 284 32.12 -40.93 25.27
N MET A 285 32.47 -40.77 24.00
CA MET A 285 33.50 -41.59 23.34
C MET A 285 34.86 -41.49 24.02
N LEU A 286 35.30 -40.28 24.40
CA LEU A 286 36.57 -40.09 25.11
C LEU A 286 36.60 -40.81 26.47
N LYS A 287 35.49 -40.77 27.23
CA LYS A 287 35.39 -41.50 28.50
C LYS A 287 35.41 -43.02 28.32
N GLU A 288 34.80 -43.51 27.24
CA GLU A 288 34.85 -44.95 26.90
C GLU A 288 36.27 -45.37 26.51
N TRP A 289 37.01 -44.53 25.78
CA TRP A 289 38.42 -44.77 25.43
C TRP A 289 39.34 -44.73 26.66
N GLU A 290 39.22 -43.72 27.52
CA GLU A 290 39.99 -43.62 28.78
C GLU A 290 39.76 -44.85 29.69
N ASN A 291 38.52 -45.33 29.81
CA ASN A 291 38.22 -46.53 30.59
C ASN A 291 38.84 -47.79 29.97
N SER A 292 38.81 -47.93 28.64
CA SER A 292 39.42 -49.09 27.97
C SER A 292 40.95 -49.08 28.01
N GLU A 293 41.58 -47.91 28.05
CA GLU A 293 43.04 -47.80 28.21
C GLU A 293 43.46 -48.17 29.65
N CYS A 294 42.74 -47.71 30.67
CA CYS A 294 42.98 -48.11 32.06
C CYS A 294 42.77 -49.62 32.29
N GLU A 295 41.73 -50.22 31.69
CA GLU A 295 41.49 -51.67 31.80
C GLU A 295 42.61 -52.48 31.14
N ASN A 296 43.13 -52.03 30.00
CA ASN A 296 44.23 -52.71 29.31
C ASN A 296 45.57 -52.56 30.05
N GLU A 297 45.85 -51.39 30.64
CA GLU A 297 47.05 -51.16 31.47
C GLU A 297 47.03 -51.97 32.78
N GLU A 298 45.86 -52.23 33.38
CA GLU A 298 45.72 -53.13 34.53
C GLU A 298 45.92 -54.61 34.17
N THR A 299 45.63 -55.03 32.93
CA THR A 299 45.83 -56.42 32.48
C THR A 299 47.26 -56.75 32.03
N ASP A 300 48.09 -55.75 31.75
CA ASP A 300 49.49 -55.91 31.30
C ASP A 300 50.54 -55.81 32.44
N LEU A 301 50.10 -55.66 33.70
CA LEU A 301 50.91 -55.68 34.94
C LEU A 301 50.82 -57.01 35.68
#